data_AF-A0A7S3I8L4-F1
#
_entry.id   AF-A0A7S3I8L4-F1
#
_cell.length_a   1.000
_cell.length_b   1.000
_cell.length_c   1.000
_cell.angle_alpha   90.00
_cell.angle_beta   90.00
_cell.angle_gamma   90.00
#
_symmetry.space_group_name_H-M   'P 1'
#
loop_
_entity.id
_entity.type
_entity.pdbx_description
1 polymer ?
#
loop_
_entity_poly.entity_id
_entity_poly.type
_entity_poly.pdbx_seq_one_letter_code
_entity_poly.pdbx_strand_id
1 'polypeptide(L)'
;MWGKDGISPSDAVQGGLGDCWIIAAAAAVAKDPKRVEDMFLIKELNTAGVYALNMYVMGIPVTVTVDEFLPFWDDKTDGLIYGSKSPDRALWMPILEKAGAKLYGNYEMLSGGWMGPAVQAMTGAPFYTTSHEDMSVDSLWEKIDKALADNWMLTAASQTGTGSDQ
;
A
#
# COMPACT_ATOMS: atom_id res chain seq x y z
N MET A 1 15.31 6.31 -0.49
CA MET A 1 13.88 6.09 -0.18
C MET A 1 13.20 5.35 -1.31
N TRP A 2 13.27 5.84 -2.55
CA TRP A 2 12.48 5.36 -3.68
C TRP A 2 13.01 4.13 -4.43
N GLY A 3 14.16 3.59 -4.04
CA GLY A 3 14.85 2.59 -4.86
C GLY A 3 15.72 3.24 -5.95
N LYS A 4 16.47 2.43 -6.69
CA LYS A 4 17.30 2.88 -7.82
C LYS A 4 16.49 3.07 -9.11
N ASP A 5 15.38 2.34 -9.24
CA ASP A 5 14.54 2.34 -10.43
C ASP A 5 13.33 3.29 -10.28
N GLY A 6 13.24 3.95 -9.11
CA GLY A 6 12.14 4.84 -8.74
C GLY A 6 10.94 4.09 -8.18
N ILE A 7 9.87 4.83 -7.88
CA ILE A 7 8.64 4.23 -7.33
C ILE A 7 8.02 3.32 -8.39
N SER A 8 7.78 2.07 -8.01
CA SER A 8 7.14 1.07 -8.85
C SER A 8 6.14 0.21 -8.07
N PRO A 9 5.13 -0.39 -8.75
CA PRO A 9 4.26 -1.36 -8.10
C PRO A 9 5.01 -2.55 -7.50
N SER A 10 6.17 -2.92 -8.04
CA SER A 10 7.02 -4.01 -7.51
C SER A 10 7.69 -3.67 -6.18
N ASP A 11 7.61 -2.42 -5.72
CA ASP A 11 8.15 -2.04 -4.42
C ASP A 11 7.24 -2.45 -3.26
N ALA A 12 5.97 -2.70 -3.55
CA ALA A 12 4.98 -3.13 -2.58
C ALA A 12 5.15 -4.63 -2.27
N VAL A 13 6.12 -4.94 -1.42
CA VAL A 13 6.46 -6.31 -1.02
C VAL A 13 5.95 -6.60 0.39
N GLN A 14 5.06 -7.59 0.52
CA GLN A 14 4.48 -8.01 1.79
C GLN A 14 5.49 -8.77 2.65
N GLY A 15 5.43 -8.57 3.97
CA GLY A 15 6.12 -9.40 4.96
C GLY A 15 5.22 -10.44 5.63
N GLY A 16 5.40 -10.61 6.93
CA GLY A 16 4.72 -11.62 7.75
C GLY A 16 3.34 -11.24 8.30
N LEU A 17 2.80 -10.07 7.94
CA LEU A 17 1.50 -9.57 8.43
C LEU A 17 0.39 -9.80 7.42
N GLY A 18 -0.84 -9.99 7.92
CA GLY A 18 -2.06 -10.19 7.12
C GLY A 18 -2.63 -8.91 6.51
N ASP A 19 -1.78 -7.97 6.10
CA ASP A 19 -2.15 -6.64 5.61
C ASP A 19 -2.03 -6.50 4.08
N CYS A 20 -2.19 -7.61 3.36
CA CYS A 20 -2.14 -7.67 1.90
C CYS A 20 -3.03 -6.62 1.21
N TRP A 21 -4.13 -6.20 1.85
CA TRP A 21 -5.02 -5.15 1.37
C TRP A 21 -4.34 -3.78 1.30
N ILE A 22 -3.42 -3.47 2.21
CA ILE A 22 -2.58 -2.26 2.19
C ILE A 22 -1.53 -2.39 1.09
N ILE A 23 -0.83 -3.53 1.04
CA ILE A 23 0.23 -3.76 0.04
C ILE A 23 -0.33 -3.70 -1.38
N ALA A 24 -1.45 -4.37 -1.65
CA ALA A 24 -2.11 -4.36 -2.96
C ALA A 24 -2.63 -2.97 -3.34
N ALA A 25 -3.17 -2.22 -2.38
CA ALA A 25 -3.56 -0.83 -2.60
C ALA A 25 -2.34 0.05 -2.93
N ALA A 26 -1.25 -0.08 -2.17
CA ALA A 26 -0.02 0.68 -2.41
C ALA A 26 0.57 0.38 -3.80
N ALA A 27 0.54 -0.88 -4.24
CA ALA A 27 0.96 -1.26 -5.59
C ALA A 27 0.11 -0.57 -6.68
N ALA A 28 -1.21 -0.51 -6.49
CA ALA A 28 -2.12 0.17 -7.41
C ALA A 28 -1.94 1.70 -7.41
N VAL A 29 -1.62 2.30 -6.26
CA VAL A 29 -1.26 3.72 -6.15
C VAL A 29 0.07 4.00 -6.87
N ALA A 30 1.07 3.14 -6.68
CA ALA A 30 2.41 3.24 -7.27
C ALA A 30 2.46 3.06 -8.80
N LYS A 31 1.35 2.67 -9.42
CA LYS A 31 1.19 2.61 -10.89
C LYS A 31 1.38 3.99 -11.54
N ASP A 32 1.13 5.05 -10.77
CA ASP A 32 1.55 6.43 -11.06
C ASP A 32 2.47 6.90 -9.92
N PRO A 33 3.80 6.95 -10.13
CA PRO A 33 4.78 7.33 -9.11
C PRO A 33 4.44 8.61 -8.38
N LYS A 34 3.80 9.56 -9.07
CA LYS A 34 3.49 10.87 -8.50
C LYS A 34 2.53 10.78 -7.32
N ARG A 35 1.61 9.81 -7.35
CA ARG A 35 0.63 9.59 -6.27
C ARG A 35 1.31 9.21 -4.97
N VAL A 36 2.31 8.32 -5.03
CA VAL A 36 3.10 7.95 -3.85
C VAL A 36 4.02 9.10 -3.46
N GLU A 37 4.70 9.72 -4.42
CA GLU A 37 5.63 10.82 -4.13
C GLU A 37 4.95 12.00 -3.40
N ASP A 38 3.71 12.33 -3.75
CA ASP A 38 2.93 13.43 -3.15
C ASP A 38 2.39 13.09 -1.76
N MET A 39 2.34 11.80 -1.38
CA MET A 39 2.04 11.41 -0.01
C MET A 39 3.18 11.81 0.94
N PHE A 40 4.43 11.75 0.49
CA PHE A 40 5.60 12.00 1.36
C PHE A 40 5.99 13.48 1.37
N LEU A 41 5.97 14.07 2.57
CA LEU A 41 6.47 15.43 2.81
C LEU A 41 8.00 15.46 2.83
N ILE A 42 8.62 14.38 3.33
CA ILE A 42 10.07 14.19 3.33
C ILE A 42 10.38 13.12 2.28
N LYS A 43 10.99 13.54 1.17
CA LYS A 43 11.19 12.71 -0.02
C LYS A 43 12.58 12.08 -0.12
N GLU A 44 13.43 12.33 0.88
CA GLU A 44 14.82 11.87 0.90
C GLU A 44 15.17 11.21 2.23
N LEU A 45 16.12 10.28 2.18
CA LEU A 45 16.73 9.77 3.41
C LEU A 45 17.50 10.91 4.07
N ASN A 46 17.39 11.02 5.38
CA ASN A 46 17.96 12.15 6.11
C ASN A 46 18.58 11.67 7.42
N THR A 47 19.55 12.43 7.92
CA THR A 47 20.28 12.10 9.16
C THR A 47 19.47 12.31 10.43
N ALA A 48 18.29 12.94 10.35
CA ALA A 48 17.40 13.06 11.50
C ALA A 48 16.61 11.77 11.74
N GLY A 49 16.56 10.85 10.76
CA GLY A 49 15.86 9.58 10.88
C GLY A 49 14.35 9.74 11.03
N VAL A 50 13.79 10.83 10.49
CA VAL A 50 12.35 11.15 10.60
C VAL A 50 11.74 11.32 9.21
N TYR A 51 10.54 10.75 9.04
CA TYR A 51 9.74 10.83 7.83
C TYR A 51 8.35 11.33 8.18
N ALA A 52 7.74 12.07 7.26
CA ALA A 52 6.37 12.54 7.39
C ALA A 52 5.63 12.31 6.08
N LEU A 53 4.41 11.78 6.17
CA LEU A 53 3.53 11.58 5.04
C LEU A 53 2.10 12.00 5.37
N ASN A 54 1.36 12.45 4.36
CA ASN A 54 -0.06 12.72 4.45
C ASN A 54 -0.85 11.45 4.15
N MET A 55 -1.71 11.09 5.08
CA MET A 55 -2.76 10.08 4.91
C MET A 55 -4.13 10.74 5.11
N TYR A 56 -5.21 10.02 4.91
CA TYR A 56 -6.57 10.54 5.03
C TYR A 56 -7.39 9.72 6.03
N VAL A 57 -8.04 10.41 6.96
CA VAL A 57 -9.03 9.83 7.88
C VAL A 57 -10.37 10.49 7.60
N MET A 58 -11.35 9.71 7.15
CA MET A 58 -12.68 10.22 6.78
C MET A 58 -12.61 11.40 5.78
N GLY A 59 -11.69 11.34 4.82
CA GLY A 59 -11.48 12.38 3.81
C GLY A 59 -10.72 13.62 4.30
N ILE A 60 -10.33 13.68 5.57
CA ILE A 60 -9.53 14.78 6.12
C ILE A 60 -8.04 14.37 6.07
N PRO A 61 -7.15 15.20 5.48
CA PRO A 61 -5.73 14.92 5.47
C PRO A 61 -5.15 14.99 6.89
N VAL A 62 -4.35 13.98 7.24
CA VAL A 62 -3.65 13.83 8.52
C VAL A 62 -2.18 13.58 8.21
N THR A 63 -1.30 14.45 8.71
CA THR A 63 0.14 14.24 8.61
C THR A 63 0.60 13.27 9.69
N VAL A 64 1.19 12.16 9.28
CA VAL A 64 1.74 11.14 10.17
C VAL A 64 3.26 11.19 10.09
N THR A 65 3.90 11.43 11.23
CA THR A 65 5.36 11.43 11.38
C THR A 65 5.82 10.12 12.00
N VAL A 66 6.83 9.48 11.41
CA VAL A 66 7.45 8.23 11.91
C VAL A 66 8.97 8.36 11.90
N ASP A 67 9.62 7.72 12.87
CA ASP A 67 11.09 7.57 12.86
C ASP A 67 11.54 6.41 11.95
N GLU A 68 12.85 6.23 11.81
CA GLU A 68 13.49 5.21 10.95
C GLU A 68 13.56 3.80 11.56
N PHE A 69 13.14 3.59 12.81
CA PHE A 69 13.20 2.27 13.43
C PHE A 69 12.11 1.35 12.87
N LEU A 70 12.48 0.42 12.01
CA LEU A 70 11.58 -0.60 11.48
C LEU A 70 11.76 -1.92 12.25
N PRO A 71 10.71 -2.75 12.42
CA PRO A 71 10.84 -4.07 13.03
C PRO A 71 11.62 -5.05 12.15
N PHE A 72 12.64 -5.71 12.72
CA PHE A 72 13.49 -6.72 12.07
C PHE A 72 13.45 -8.05 12.82
N TRP A 73 13.64 -9.14 12.09
CA TRP A 73 13.94 -10.43 12.69
C TRP A 73 15.35 -10.41 13.32
N ASP A 74 15.48 -10.91 14.56
CA ASP A 74 16.73 -10.91 15.33
C ASP A 74 17.92 -11.58 14.61
N ASP A 75 17.65 -12.51 13.69
CA ASP A 75 18.66 -13.30 12.99
C ASP A 75 19.03 -12.77 11.59
N LYS A 76 18.38 -11.71 11.11
CA LYS A 76 18.55 -11.21 9.73
C LYS A 76 18.72 -9.70 9.70
N THR A 77 19.92 -9.27 9.33
CA THR A 77 20.26 -7.85 9.07
C THR A 77 19.47 -7.23 7.92
N ASP A 78 18.72 -8.02 7.16
CA ASP A 78 17.99 -7.58 5.97
C ASP A 78 16.52 -8.07 5.94
N GLY A 79 16.03 -8.65 7.05
CA GLY A 79 14.70 -9.23 7.16
C GLY A 79 13.74 -8.33 7.94
N LEU A 80 13.14 -7.36 7.26
CA LEU A 80 12.00 -6.61 7.81
C LEU A 80 10.85 -7.60 8.11
N ILE A 81 10.21 -7.44 9.28
CA ILE A 81 9.14 -8.36 9.72
C ILE A 81 7.88 -8.16 8.88
N TYR A 82 7.52 -6.90 8.65
CA TYR A 82 6.32 -6.48 7.94
C TYR A 82 6.68 -6.07 6.51
N GLY A 83 6.13 -4.99 5.98
CA GLY A 83 6.44 -4.41 4.69
C GLY A 83 7.93 -4.44 4.42
N SER A 84 8.31 -5.13 3.35
CA SER A 84 9.69 -5.39 3.02
C SER A 84 10.23 -4.31 2.09
N LYS A 85 11.56 -4.14 2.11
CA LYS A 85 12.21 -3.36 1.05
C LYS A 85 11.99 -4.06 -0.29
N SER A 86 11.86 -3.26 -1.34
CA SER A 86 11.75 -3.78 -2.71
C SER A 86 13.03 -4.52 -3.15
N PRO A 87 13.00 -5.26 -4.27
CA PRO A 87 14.20 -5.85 -4.88
C PRO A 87 15.31 -4.82 -5.16
N ASP A 88 14.92 -3.57 -5.40
CA ASP A 88 15.83 -2.45 -5.70
C ASP A 88 16.16 -1.59 -4.45
N ARG A 89 15.79 -2.09 -3.26
CA ARG A 89 16.05 -1.52 -1.92
C ARG A 89 15.31 -0.20 -1.63
N ALA A 90 14.17 0.03 -2.28
CA ALA A 90 13.21 1.05 -1.87
C ALA A 90 12.67 0.78 -0.46
N LEU A 91 12.44 1.85 0.29
CA LEU A 91 11.99 1.85 1.69
C LEU A 91 10.67 2.59 1.90
N TRP A 92 10.09 3.17 0.84
CA TRP A 92 8.85 3.93 0.97
C TRP A 92 7.69 3.05 1.46
N MET A 93 7.61 1.79 1.03
CA MET A 93 6.56 0.87 1.44
C MET A 93 6.62 0.54 2.96
N PRO A 94 7.77 0.09 3.53
CA PRO A 94 7.89 -0.06 4.98
C PRO A 94 7.58 1.21 5.78
N ILE A 95 7.96 2.39 5.28
CA ILE A 95 7.67 3.66 5.95
C ILE A 95 6.16 3.99 5.91
N LEU A 96 5.51 3.76 4.76
CA LEU A 96 4.07 3.93 4.60
C LEU A 96 3.29 2.99 5.53
N GLU A 97 3.67 1.73 5.58
CA GLU A 97 3.04 0.74 6.44
C GLU A 97 3.20 1.09 7.92
N LYS A 98 4.39 1.53 8.35
CA LYS A 98 4.61 2.05 9.71
C LYS A 98 3.73 3.25 10.05
N ALA A 99 3.55 4.17 9.10
CA ALA A 99 2.67 5.31 9.30
C ALA A 99 1.19 4.88 9.39
N GLY A 100 0.76 3.91 8.58
CA GLY A 100 -0.54 3.26 8.72
C GLY A 100 -0.71 2.62 10.10
N ALA A 101 0.26 1.82 10.54
CA ALA A 101 0.25 1.18 11.86
C ALA A 101 0.11 2.22 12.98
N LYS A 102 0.85 3.33 12.90
CA LYS A 102 0.75 4.43 13.86
C LYS A 102 -0.63 5.10 13.83
N LEU A 103 -1.21 5.31 12.65
CA LEU A 103 -2.51 5.96 12.48
C LEU A 103 -3.66 5.09 13.00
N TYR A 104 -3.59 3.77 12.79
CA TYR A 104 -4.64 2.82 13.14
C TYR A 104 -4.43 2.10 14.48
N GLY A 105 -3.28 2.31 15.13
CA GLY A 105 -2.99 1.89 16.51
C GLY A 105 -1.68 1.13 16.64
N ASN A 106 -1.52 0.04 15.91
CA ASN A 106 -0.27 -0.73 15.79
C ASN A 106 -0.28 -1.57 14.50
N TYR A 107 0.79 -2.35 14.26
CA TYR A 107 0.88 -3.22 13.08
C TYR A 107 -0.21 -4.30 13.06
N GLU A 108 -0.50 -4.96 14.19
CA GLU A 108 -1.53 -6.02 14.25
C GLU A 108 -2.92 -5.50 13.85
N MET A 109 -3.22 -4.23 14.10
CA MET A 109 -4.47 -3.59 13.67
C MET A 109 -4.59 -3.39 12.16
N LEU A 110 -3.51 -3.60 11.40
CA LEU A 110 -3.54 -3.61 9.93
C LEU A 110 -3.91 -5.00 9.38
N SER A 111 -3.97 -6.04 10.21
CA SER A 111 -4.31 -7.39 9.75
C SER A 111 -5.79 -7.49 9.38
N GLY A 112 -6.05 -7.89 8.13
CA GLY A 112 -7.40 -8.07 7.59
C GLY A 112 -8.09 -6.76 7.19
N GLY A 113 -8.37 -6.61 5.90
CA GLY A 113 -9.05 -5.41 5.39
C GLY A 113 -9.34 -5.47 3.89
N TRP A 114 -9.84 -4.37 3.36
CA TRP A 114 -10.20 -4.23 1.94
C TRP A 114 -9.40 -3.10 1.31
N MET A 115 -8.93 -3.31 0.07
CA MET A 115 -8.05 -2.35 -0.61
C MET A 115 -8.69 -0.96 -0.80
N GLY A 116 -10.02 -0.88 -0.97
CA GLY A 116 -10.74 0.39 -1.14
C GLY A 116 -10.46 1.40 -0.03
N PRO A 117 -10.73 1.05 1.25
CA PRO A 117 -10.30 1.85 2.40
C PRO A 117 -8.82 2.22 2.42
N ALA A 118 -7.89 1.34 2.00
CA ALA A 118 -6.47 1.66 1.94
C ALA A 118 -6.16 2.70 0.87
N VAL A 119 -6.72 2.56 -0.35
CA VAL A 119 -6.59 3.55 -1.42
C VAL A 119 -7.11 4.91 -0.95
N GLN A 120 -8.26 4.92 -0.27
CA GLN A 120 -8.82 6.15 0.29
C GLN A 120 -7.92 6.75 1.37
N ALA A 121 -7.34 5.94 2.25
CA ALA A 121 -6.40 6.39 3.28
C ALA A 121 -5.11 6.97 2.69
N MET A 122 -4.63 6.42 1.56
CA MET A 122 -3.42 6.89 0.90
C MET A 122 -3.64 8.16 0.06
N THR A 123 -4.80 8.27 -0.60
CA THR A 123 -5.01 9.29 -1.66
C THR A 123 -6.13 10.28 -1.38
N GLY A 124 -7.02 9.99 -0.43
CA GLY A 124 -8.25 10.75 -0.19
C GLY A 124 -9.33 10.53 -1.26
N ALA A 125 -9.03 9.79 -2.32
CA ALA A 125 -9.97 9.53 -3.41
C ALA A 125 -11.11 8.59 -2.96
N PRO A 126 -12.32 8.75 -3.53
CA PRO A 126 -13.38 7.76 -3.36
C PRO A 126 -13.00 6.43 -4.02
N PHE A 127 -13.59 5.33 -3.56
CA PHE A 127 -13.47 4.02 -4.17
C PHE A 127 -14.86 3.44 -4.48
N TYR A 128 -14.90 2.55 -5.47
CA TYR A 128 -16.11 1.82 -5.86
C TYR A 128 -15.79 0.33 -5.94
N THR A 129 -16.67 -0.49 -5.39
CA THR A 129 -16.56 -1.95 -5.47
C THR A 129 -17.57 -2.48 -6.48
N THR A 130 -17.12 -3.35 -7.39
CA THR A 130 -18.00 -4.02 -8.35
C THR A 130 -17.87 -5.54 -8.16
N SER A 131 -18.97 -6.23 -7.87
CA SER A 131 -19.03 -7.68 -8.00
C SER A 131 -19.10 -8.06 -9.47
N HIS A 132 -18.33 -9.06 -9.87
CA HIS A 132 -18.25 -9.54 -11.25
C HIS A 132 -18.75 -10.98 -11.40
N GLU A 133 -19.40 -11.53 -10.38
CA GLU A 133 -19.95 -12.89 -10.38
C GLU A 133 -20.93 -13.13 -11.53
N ASP A 134 -21.83 -12.18 -11.78
CA ASP A 134 -22.84 -12.25 -12.84
C ASP A 134 -22.44 -11.49 -14.12
N MET A 135 -21.19 -11.00 -14.22
CA MET A 135 -20.75 -10.23 -15.39
C MET A 135 -20.11 -11.13 -16.45
N SER A 136 -20.40 -10.85 -17.72
CA SER A 136 -19.67 -11.48 -18.82
C SER A 136 -18.21 -11.01 -18.84
N VAL A 137 -17.31 -11.82 -19.42
CA VAL A 137 -15.88 -11.48 -19.59
C VAL A 137 -15.74 -10.18 -20.39
N ASP A 138 -16.51 -10.00 -21.47
CA ASP A 138 -16.46 -8.82 -22.31
C ASP A 138 -16.89 -7.57 -21.52
N SER A 139 -17.99 -7.65 -20.76
CA SER A 139 -18.46 -6.53 -19.95
C SER A 139 -17.48 -6.18 -18.81
N LEU A 140 -16.80 -7.17 -18.23
CA LEU A 140 -15.75 -6.93 -17.24
C LEU A 140 -14.54 -6.24 -17.90
N TRP A 141 -14.14 -6.71 -19.08
CA TRP A 141 -13.01 -6.16 -19.82
C TRP A 141 -13.26 -4.70 -20.22
N GLU A 142 -14.45 -4.38 -20.75
CA GLU A 142 -14.84 -3.00 -21.07
C GLU A 142 -14.77 -2.06 -19.85
N LYS A 143 -15.16 -2.53 -18.66
CA LYS A 143 -15.06 -1.75 -17.43
C LYS A 143 -13.61 -1.51 -17.02
N ILE A 144 -12.76 -2.53 -17.11
CA ILE A 144 -11.33 -2.41 -16.79
C ILE A 144 -10.66 -1.44 -17.77
N ASP A 145 -10.88 -1.60 -19.07
CA ASP A 145 -10.31 -0.73 -20.11
C ASP A 145 -10.72 0.73 -19.91
N LYS A 146 -12.01 0.97 -19.63
CA LYS A 146 -12.49 2.32 -19.33
C LYS A 146 -11.82 2.90 -18.08
N ALA A 147 -11.74 2.13 -17.00
CA ALA A 147 -11.12 2.60 -15.77
C ALA A 147 -9.62 2.90 -15.96
N LEU A 148 -8.91 2.06 -16.72
CA LEU A 148 -7.50 2.31 -17.07
C LEU A 148 -7.33 3.56 -17.95
N ALA A 149 -8.21 3.77 -18.93
CA ALA A 149 -8.21 4.97 -19.76
C ALA A 149 -8.45 6.25 -18.96
N ASP A 150 -9.31 6.18 -17.93
CA ASP A 150 -9.58 7.27 -16.99
C ASP A 150 -8.51 7.37 -15.88
N ASN A 151 -7.42 6.59 -15.96
CA ASN A 151 -6.31 6.54 -15.01
C ASN A 151 -6.72 6.14 -13.57
N TRP A 152 -7.72 5.26 -13.42
CA TRP A 152 -8.15 4.78 -12.10
C TRP A 152 -7.13 3.82 -11.49
N MET A 153 -7.12 3.76 -10.15
CA MET A 153 -6.43 2.72 -9.39
C MET A 153 -7.32 1.49 -9.35
N LEU A 154 -6.81 0.35 -9.81
CA LEU A 154 -7.54 -0.91 -9.86
C LEU A 154 -6.94 -1.91 -8.90
N THR A 155 -7.80 -2.52 -8.10
CA THR A 155 -7.47 -3.62 -7.18
C THR A 155 -8.52 -4.71 -7.34
N ALA A 156 -8.12 -5.96 -7.24
CA ALA A 156 -9.02 -7.10 -7.30
C ALA A 156 -8.76 -8.04 -6.14
N ALA A 157 -9.80 -8.72 -5.68
CA ALA A 157 -9.72 -9.81 -4.72
C ALA A 157 -10.76 -10.87 -5.10
N SER A 158 -10.47 -12.11 -4.73
CA SER A 158 -11.47 -13.18 -4.70
C SER A 158 -12.14 -13.20 -3.33
N GLN A 159 -13.43 -13.57 -3.29
CA GLN A 159 -14.02 -14.00 -2.02
C GLN A 159 -13.27 -15.23 -1.55
N THR A 160 -13.08 -15.37 -0.23
CA THR A 160 -12.42 -16.55 0.36
C THR A 160 -13.07 -17.83 -0.14
N GLY A 161 -12.41 -18.52 -1.07
CA GLY A 161 -12.64 -19.94 -1.32
C GLY A 161 -12.04 -20.71 -0.14
N THR A 162 -12.76 -21.71 0.35
CA THR A 162 -12.37 -22.68 1.38
C THR A 162 -11.09 -23.42 0.97
N GLY A 163 -9.93 -22.76 1.07
CA GLY A 163 -8.64 -23.41 0.91
C GLY A 163 -8.47 -24.42 2.03
N SER A 164 -8.80 -25.68 1.76
CA SER A 164 -8.47 -26.83 2.59
C SER A 164 -6.99 -27.19 2.42
N ASP A 165 -6.12 -26.20 2.55
CA ASP A 165 -4.67 -26.39 2.55
C ASP A 165 -4.22 -26.31 4.02
N GLN A 166 -4.61 -27.32 4.78
CA GLN A 166 -3.90 -27.79 5.99
C GLN A 166 -3.20 -29.11 5.68
#